data_AF-A0A0A3IN45-F1
#
_entry.id   AF-A0A0A3IN45-F1
#
_cell.length_a   1.000
_cell.length_b   1.000
_cell.length_c   1.000
_cell.angle_alpha   90.00
_cell.angle_beta   90.00
_cell.angle_gamma   90.00
#
_symmetry.space_group_name_H-M   'P 1'
#
loop_
_entity.id
_entity.type
_entity.pdbx_description
1 polymer ?
#
loop_
_entity_poly.entity_id
_entity_poly.type
_entity_poly.pdbx_seq_one_letter_code
_entity_poly.pdbx_strand_id
1 'polypeptide(L)' 'MNDSISPLELLELLRPKIQKELQQTDLQNRADLEQEIILKILEDLKLKNFQELPSFFELLEKERSQK' A
#
# COMPACT_ATOMS: atom_id res chain seq x y z
N MET A 1 14.90 -10.89 -9.48
CA MET A 1 14.65 -9.45 -9.25
C MET A 1 13.74 -9.40 -8.03
N ASN A 2 14.07 -8.63 -6.99
CA ASN A 2 13.17 -8.51 -5.84
C ASN A 2 11.98 -7.66 -6.30
N ASP A 3 10.86 -8.31 -6.60
CA ASP A 3 9.62 -7.68 -7.07
C ASP A 3 8.86 -6.99 -5.92
N SER A 4 9.58 -6.33 -5.02
CA SER A 4 9.02 -5.67 -3.84
C SER A 4 9.02 -4.17 -4.06
N ILE A 5 7.83 -3.59 -4.25
CA ILE A 5 7.65 -2.13 -4.34
C ILE A 5 8.12 -1.52 -3.02
N SER A 6 9.05 -0.56 -3.08
CA SER A 6 9.50 0.15 -1.88
C SER A 6 8.40 1.06 -1.33
N PRO A 7 8.41 1.36 -0.02
CA PRO A 7 7.44 2.30 0.56
C PRO A 7 7.39 3.66 -0.14
N LEU A 8 8.54 4.14 -0.64
CA LEU A 8 8.64 5.40 -1.36
C LEU A 8 7.95 5.32 -2.73
N GLU A 9 8.19 4.25 -3.49
CA GLU A 9 7.53 4.01 -4.77
C GLU A 9 6.02 3.85 -4.60
N LEU A 10 5.57 3.17 -3.54
CA LEU A 10 4.15 3.06 -3.23
C LEU A 10 3.53 4.43 -2.92
N LEU A 11 4.21 5.28 -2.16
CA LEU A 11 3.74 6.64 -1.88
C LEU A 11 3.63 7.48 -3.15
N GLU A 12 4.61 7.42 -4.05
CA GLU A 12 4.55 8.12 -5.34
C GLU A 12 3.38 7.63 -6.20
N LEU A 13 3.10 6.32 -6.19
CA LEU A 13 1.93 5.75 -6.88
C LEU A 13 0.59 6.20 -6.27
N LEU A 14 0.54 6.38 -4.94
CA LEU A 14 -0.67 6.79 -4.23
C LEU A 14 -0.90 8.30 -4.24
N ARG A 15 0.16 9.10 -4.41
CA ARG A 15 0.11 10.56 -4.34
C ARG A 15 -0.97 11.21 -5.19
N PRO A 16 -1.17 10.84 -6.47
CA PRO A 16 -2.22 11.43 -7.30
C PRO A 16 -3.62 11.13 -6.76
N LYS A 17 -3.82 9.94 -6.18
CA LYS A 17 -5.09 9.55 -5.58
C LYS A 17 -5.33 10.32 -4.28
N ILE A 18 -4.33 10.44 -3.41
CA ILE A 18 -4.42 11.23 -2.17
C ILE A 18 -4.80 12.68 -2.50
N GLN A 19 -4.10 13.31 -3.44
CA GLN A 19 -4.37 14.68 -3.86
C GLN A 19 -5.77 14.86 -4.43
N LYS A 20 -6.24 13.91 -5.26
CA LYS A 20 -7.60 13.92 -5.80
C LYS A 20 -8.65 13.89 -4.68
N GLU A 21 -8.49 13.01 -3.70
CA GLU A 21 -9.43 12.90 -2.58
C GLU A 21 -9.37 14.14 -1.68
N LEU A 22 -8.21 14.80 -1.53
CA LEU A 22 -8.11 16.02 -0.74
C LEU A 22 -8.81 17.23 -1.38
N GLN A 23 -9.14 17.20 -2.67
CA GLN A 23 -9.87 18.29 -3.32
C GLN A 23 -11.27 18.52 -2.73
N GLN A 24 -11.85 17.51 -2.08
CA GLN A 24 -13.15 17.62 -1.40
C GLN A 24 -13.07 18.18 0.02
N THR A 25 -11.86 18.52 0.49
CA THR A 25 -11.62 19.09 1.82
C THR A 25 -11.30 20.59 1.74
N ASP A 26 -11.50 21.31 2.85
CA ASP A 26 -11.15 22.73 2.96
C ASP A 26 -9.67 22.96 2.68
N LEU A 27 -9.36 23.98 1.88
CA LEU A 27 -7.99 24.31 1.45
C LEU A 27 -7.01 24.42 2.61
N GLN A 28 -7.44 25.02 3.73
CA GLN A 28 -6.63 25.20 4.94
C GLN A 28 -6.19 23.88 5.59
N ASN A 29 -6.95 22.80 5.40
CA ASN A 29 -6.70 21.51 6.03
C ASN A 29 -5.94 20.53 5.10
N ARG A 30 -5.83 20.83 3.80
CA ARG A 30 -5.31 19.88 2.79
C ARG A 30 -3.88 19.46 3.04
N ALA A 31 -3.00 20.42 3.37
CA ALA A 31 -1.59 20.13 3.57
C ALA A 31 -1.37 19.23 4.80
N ASP A 32 -2.05 19.53 5.90
CA ASP A 32 -1.96 18.74 7.13
C ASP A 32 -2.56 17.33 6.92
N LEU A 33 -3.73 17.24 6.29
CA LEU A 33 -4.37 15.96 5.97
C LEU A 33 -3.52 15.11 5.01
N GLU A 34 -2.85 15.71 4.02
CA GLU A 34 -1.92 14.99 3.15
C GLU A 34 -0.81 14.32 3.97
N GLN A 35 -0.21 15.06 4.91
CA GLN A 35 0.84 14.53 5.78
C GLN A 35 0.33 13.43 6.70
N GLU A 36 -0.84 13.61 7.32
CA GLU A 36 -1.44 12.57 8.17
C GLU A 36 -1.71 11.26 7.41
N ILE A 37 -2.22 11.36 6.18
CA ILE A 37 -2.47 10.19 5.32
C ILE A 37 -1.15 9.48 4.99
N ILE A 38 -0.10 10.23 4.62
CA ILE A 38 1.22 9.67 4.32
C ILE A 38 1.81 8.97 5.55
N LEU A 39 1.73 9.59 6.73
CA LEU A 39 2.23 9.00 7.98
C LEU A 39 1.50 7.71 8.32
N LYS A 40 0.16 7.69 8.22
CA LYS A 40 -0.65 6.48 8.45
C LYS A 40 -0.27 5.33 7.50
N ILE A 41 -0.05 5.63 6.22
CA ILE A 41 0.39 4.61 5.26
C ILE A 41 1.74 4.03 5.68
N LEU A 42 2.71 4.89 6.03
CA LEU A 42 4.04 4.45 6.47
C LEU A 42 4.00 3.65 7.77
N GLU A 43 3.16 4.03 8.72
CA GLU A 43 2.93 3.28 9.96
C GLU A 43 2.35 1.89 9.65
N ASP A 44 1.31 1.81 8.83
CA ASP A 44 0.70 0.54 8.44
C ASP A 44 1.68 -0.38 7.71
N LEU A 45 2.55 0.18 6.86
CA LEU A 45 3.60 -0.58 6.17
C LEU A 45 4.66 -1.13 7.15
N LYS A 46 4.98 -0.39 8.22
CA LYS A 46 5.91 -0.83 9.26
C LYS A 46 5.29 -1.86 10.21
N LEU A 47 3.99 -1.75 10.47
CA LEU A 47 3.25 -2.61 11.41
C LEU A 47 2.82 -3.93 10.77
N LYS A 48 2.58 -3.96 9.45
CA LYS A 48 2.22 -5.17 8.75
C LYS A 48 3.48 -5.94 8.35
N ASN A 49 3.70 -7.09 9.00
CA ASN A 49 4.31 -8.21 8.31
C ASN A 49 3.35 -8.61 7.20
N PHE A 50 3.52 -8.03 6.00
CA PHE A 50 2.87 -8.56 4.80
C PHE A 50 3.27 -10.03 4.72
N GLN A 51 2.37 -10.93 5.07
CA GLN A 51 2.58 -12.34 4.82
C GLN A 51 2.84 -12.47 3.32
N GLU A 52 3.92 -13.16 2.96
CA GLU A 52 4.18 -13.49 1.57
C GLU A 52 2.92 -14.13 1.02
N LEU A 53 2.32 -13.47 0.03
CA LEU A 53 1.21 -14.04 -0.69
C LEU A 53 1.76 -15.28 -1.40
N PRO A 54 1.11 -16.44 -1.27
CA PRO A 54 1.57 -17.64 -1.93
C PRO A 54 1.65 -17.36 -3.44
N SER A 55 2.79 -17.72 -4.03
CA SER A 55 3.00 -17.58 -5.46
C SER A 55 1.96 -18.41 -6.22
N PHE A 56 1.74 -18.06 -7.49
CA PHE A 56 0.83 -18.78 -8.36
C PHE A 56 1.10 -20.30 -8.37
N PHE A 57 2.37 -20.72 -8.32
CA PHE A 57 2.75 -22.13 -8.31
C PHE A 57 2.52 -22.81 -6.95
N GLU A 58 2.77 -22.11 -5.85
CA GLU A 58 2.47 -22.63 -4.49
C GLU A 58 0.97 -22.87 -4.30
N LEU A 59 0.14 -21.99 -4.87
CA LEU A 59 -1.31 -22.19 -4.91
C LEU A 59 -1.70 -23.45 -5.69
N LEU A 60 -1.09 -23.68 -6.85
CA LEU A 60 -1.34 -24.88 -7.67
C LEU A 60 -0.91 -26.17 -6.97
N GLU A 61 0.23 -26.19 -6.27
CA GLU A 61 0.68 -27.36 -5.52
C GLU A 61 -0.23 -27.68 -4.34
N LYS A 62 -0.76 -26.66 -3.67
CA LYS A 62 -1.74 -26.82 -2.59
C LYS A 62 -3.05 -27.44 -3.07
N GLU A 63 -3.54 -27.03 -4.23
CA GLU A 63 -4.73 -27.63 -4.87
C GLU A 63 -4.50 -29.09 -5.29
N ARG A 64 -3.29 -29.42 -5.74
CA ARG A 64 -2.94 -30.81 -6.12
C ARG A 64 -2.77 -31.74 -4.92
N SER A 65 -2.38 -31.20 -3.77
CA SER A 65 -2.14 -31.96 -2.54
C SER A 65 -3.39 -32.19 -1.68
N GLN A 66 -4.54 -31.59 -2.07
CA GLN A 66 -5.85 -31.81 -1.42
C GLN A 66 -6.72 -32.88 -2.13
N LYS A 67 -6.15 -33.59 -3.11
CA LYS A 67 -6.71 -34.80 -3.73
C LYS A 67 -5.99 -36.04 -3.23
#